data_AF-A0A495TC53-F1
#
_entry.id   AF-A0A495TC53-F1
#
_cell.length_a   1.000
_cell.length_b   1.000
_cell.length_c   1.000
_cell.angle_alpha   90.00
_cell.angle_beta   90.00
_cell.angle_gamma   90.00
#
_symmetry.space_group_name_H-M   'P 1'
#
loop_
_entity.id
_entity.type
_entity.pdbx_description
1 polymer ?
#
loop_
_entity_poly.entity_id
_entity_poly.type
_entity_poly.pdbx_seq_one_letter_code
_entity_poly.pdbx_strand_id
1 'polypeptide(L)'
;MEPLAADDPRQVGEYRLLQQLGAGGMGRVYLGRTTGGRTVAVKVVRRDLAGDPEFRARFRQEVAAARRVGGTWTPPVLDADTEGGHPWVATGYVAGPALTTAVREFGPLPEPAVRTLGVGLAEALAHVHGLGLVHRDVKPSNVLLTLDGPRLIDFGIARALDSTTALTQSGQVFGSPGFMSPEQANGLPAGPAGDVFALGAVLAYAATGTPPFGAGVSAPVLLYRVLHEEPDLSGLTGPLNDLVRDCLAKDPSARPTPARLRERLDQGGAAAARLGHGDWLPAALAAAVGRSAVQLLDLEAEREGEREAGAPAQFGPPVAVPVPLRTALPVPGPLPSVPGHRPYPPRPRRRRGYGALAAVLVGALLLAGGDLLIERFRDDDRQAAASDPGRTPPAEDGTTPTEPPSKRPEPTGDATDPADDGPTPGASPTGGASPTATGPGVIPAKFLGTWVGERKATDGAVTTVTLTIVQSAPSEEKSRIRAETPSTGIWCEGAWTLSEADERQVSYVSRVTGSSAGEECIADRSIYRLIAMQPDGTLRYSMDLLEPDRYMVLRKKA
;
A
#
# COMPACT_ATOMS: atom_id res chain seq x y z
N MET A 1 -10.14 4.84 -12.63
CA MET A 1 -10.89 4.01 -13.60
C MET A 1 -10.17 4.13 -14.92
N GLU A 2 -9.88 3.01 -15.56
CA GLU A 2 -9.15 2.99 -16.83
C GLU A 2 -10.00 2.32 -17.91
N PRO A 3 -9.85 2.73 -19.19
CA PRO A 3 -10.44 1.98 -20.30
C PRO A 3 -9.99 0.52 -20.28
N LEU A 4 -10.86 -0.39 -20.71
CA LEU A 4 -10.48 -1.79 -20.88
C LEU A 4 -9.37 -1.92 -21.93
N ALA A 5 -8.31 -2.64 -21.59
CA ALA A 5 -7.23 -2.99 -22.49
C ALA A 5 -7.71 -3.97 -23.58
N ALA A 6 -6.87 -4.23 -24.58
CA ALA A 6 -7.21 -5.11 -25.70
C ALA A 6 -7.36 -6.59 -25.28
N ASP A 7 -6.60 -7.00 -24.26
CA ASP A 7 -6.59 -8.34 -23.66
C ASP A 7 -7.67 -8.53 -22.58
N ASP A 8 -8.35 -7.45 -22.17
CA ASP A 8 -9.41 -7.53 -21.19
C ASP A 8 -10.67 -8.22 -21.75
N PRO A 9 -11.33 -9.09 -20.98
CA PRO A 9 -12.60 -9.66 -21.38
C PRO A 9 -13.62 -8.54 -21.59
N ARG A 10 -14.47 -8.68 -22.62
CA ARG A 10 -15.58 -7.75 -22.85
C ARG A 10 -16.83 -8.13 -22.05
N GLN A 11 -16.89 -9.39 -21.60
CA GLN A 11 -17.99 -9.94 -20.85
C GLN A 11 -17.47 -11.05 -19.92
N VAL A 12 -18.04 -11.13 -18.72
CA VAL A 12 -17.81 -12.19 -17.75
C VAL A 12 -19.17 -12.60 -17.17
N GLY A 13 -19.55 -13.86 -17.33
CA GLY A 13 -20.92 -14.29 -17.08
C GLY A 13 -21.93 -13.45 -17.86
N GLU A 14 -22.99 -13.00 -17.19
CA GLU A 14 -24.01 -12.10 -17.76
C GLU A 14 -23.60 -10.61 -17.73
N TYR A 15 -22.38 -10.30 -17.26
CA TYR A 15 -21.93 -8.94 -17.03
C TYR A 15 -21.05 -8.44 -18.16
N ARG A 16 -21.52 -7.42 -18.87
CA ARG A 16 -20.70 -6.69 -19.84
C ARG A 16 -19.73 -5.79 -19.07
N LEU A 17 -18.45 -5.87 -19.39
CA LEU A 17 -17.43 -5.05 -18.75
C LEU A 17 -17.31 -3.69 -19.45
N LEU A 18 -17.18 -2.62 -18.66
CA LEU A 18 -17.16 -1.24 -19.12
C LEU A 18 -15.77 -0.61 -18.99
N GLN A 19 -15.15 -0.78 -17.81
CA GLN A 19 -13.87 -0.18 -17.44
C GLN A 19 -13.14 -1.07 -16.43
N GLN A 20 -11.83 -0.91 -16.32
CA GLN A 20 -11.05 -1.50 -15.25
C GLN A 20 -11.06 -0.56 -14.03
N LEU A 21 -11.40 -1.13 -12.86
CA LEU A 21 -11.39 -0.43 -11.57
C LEU A 21 -10.04 -0.57 -10.87
N GLY A 22 -9.37 -1.72 -11.03
CA GLY A 22 -8.04 -1.95 -10.49
C GLY A 22 -7.47 -3.32 -10.85
N ALA A 23 -6.21 -3.53 -10.49
CA ALA A 23 -5.52 -4.83 -10.55
C ALA A 23 -4.76 -5.05 -9.24
N GLY A 24 -4.68 -6.31 -8.81
CA GLY A 24 -3.92 -6.70 -7.63
C GLY A 24 -3.44 -8.15 -7.72
N GLY A 25 -2.78 -8.62 -6.66
CA GLY A 25 -2.17 -9.96 -6.64
C GLY A 25 -3.13 -11.12 -6.90
N MET A 26 -4.43 -10.93 -6.66
CA MET A 26 -5.46 -11.96 -6.88
C MET A 26 -6.11 -11.91 -8.26
N GLY A 27 -5.95 -10.81 -9.01
CA GLY A 27 -6.66 -10.62 -10.27
C GLY A 27 -7.01 -9.17 -10.58
N ARG A 28 -8.00 -8.98 -11.46
CA ARG A 28 -8.46 -7.67 -11.93
C ARG A 28 -9.90 -7.44 -11.51
N VAL A 29 -10.23 -6.19 -11.21
CA VAL A 29 -11.59 -5.76 -10.86
C VAL A 29 -12.09 -4.83 -11.96
N TYR A 30 -13.27 -5.12 -12.47
CA TYR A 30 -13.90 -4.40 -13.57
C TYR A 30 -15.22 -3.80 -13.14
N LEU A 31 -15.52 -2.61 -13.65
CA LEU A 31 -16.87 -2.08 -13.66
C LEU A 31 -17.63 -2.83 -14.73
N GLY A 32 -18.68 -3.53 -14.34
CA GLY A 32 -19.57 -4.24 -15.24
C GLY A 32 -20.99 -3.70 -15.16
N ARG A 33 -21.83 -4.16 -16.09
CA ARG A 33 -23.26 -3.86 -16.13
C ARG A 33 -24.06 -5.09 -16.51
N THR A 34 -25.20 -5.27 -15.85
CA THR A 34 -26.23 -6.25 -16.20
C THR A 34 -27.03 -5.80 -17.42
N THR A 35 -27.74 -6.71 -18.08
CA THR A 35 -28.70 -6.37 -19.15
C THR A 35 -29.74 -5.35 -18.69
N GLY A 36 -30.15 -5.40 -17.42
CA GLY A 36 -31.10 -4.47 -16.79
C GLY A 36 -30.49 -3.15 -16.29
N GLY A 37 -29.27 -2.79 -16.71
CA GLY A 37 -28.67 -1.48 -16.41
C GLY A 37 -27.91 -1.39 -15.08
N ARG A 38 -28.14 -2.30 -14.12
CA ARG A 38 -27.45 -2.31 -12.82
C ARG A 38 -25.94 -2.41 -12.98
N THR A 39 -25.21 -1.50 -12.34
CA THR A 39 -23.73 -1.49 -12.25
C THR A 39 -23.21 -2.45 -11.19
N VAL A 40 -22.11 -3.14 -11.53
CA VAL A 40 -21.50 -4.18 -10.70
C VAL A 40 -19.98 -4.05 -10.69
N ALA A 41 -19.34 -4.54 -9.63
CA ALA A 41 -17.90 -4.76 -9.60
C ALA A 41 -17.64 -6.25 -9.81
N VAL A 42 -16.95 -6.60 -10.91
CA VAL A 42 -16.61 -7.98 -11.26
C VAL A 42 -15.12 -8.21 -11.00
N LYS A 43 -14.81 -9.04 -10.02
CA LYS A 43 -13.44 -9.46 -9.70
C LYS A 43 -13.16 -10.79 -10.40
N VAL A 44 -12.19 -10.79 -11.31
CA VAL A 44 -11.77 -11.95 -12.08
C VAL A 44 -10.41 -12.41 -11.58
N VAL A 45 -10.32 -13.69 -11.20
CA VAL A 45 -9.10 -14.30 -10.68
C VAL A 45 -8.08 -14.50 -11.81
N ARG A 46 -6.80 -14.22 -11.54
CA ARG A 46 -5.72 -14.42 -12.52
C ARG A 46 -5.49 -15.91 -12.79
N ARG A 47 -5.11 -16.27 -14.02
CA ARG A 47 -5.02 -17.66 -14.51
C ARG A 47 -4.12 -18.58 -13.68
N ASP A 48 -3.02 -18.05 -13.16
CA ASP A 48 -2.07 -18.77 -12.32
C ASP A 48 -2.68 -19.20 -10.97
N LEU A 49 -3.49 -18.33 -10.35
CA LEU A 49 -4.22 -18.66 -9.12
C LEU A 49 -5.46 -19.52 -9.38
N ALA A 50 -6.10 -19.34 -10.54
CA ALA A 50 -7.26 -20.14 -10.95
C ALA A 50 -6.94 -21.63 -11.09
N GLY A 51 -5.67 -21.99 -11.36
CA GLY A 51 -5.20 -23.36 -11.45
C GLY A 51 -4.91 -24.02 -10.10
N ASP A 52 -4.79 -23.26 -9.02
CA ASP A 52 -4.49 -23.77 -7.68
C ASP A 52 -5.78 -24.28 -6.98
N PRO A 53 -5.90 -25.60 -6.70
CA PRO A 53 -7.07 -26.16 -6.03
C PRO A 53 -7.30 -25.58 -4.61
N GLU A 54 -6.23 -25.25 -3.89
CA GLU A 54 -6.33 -24.67 -2.54
C GLU A 54 -6.86 -23.25 -2.61
N PHE A 55 -6.36 -22.44 -3.56
CA PHE A 55 -6.91 -21.12 -3.84
C PHE A 55 -8.39 -21.20 -4.21
N ARG A 56 -8.79 -22.11 -5.12
CA ARG A 56 -10.19 -22.28 -5.52
C ARG A 56 -11.11 -22.63 -4.35
N ALA A 57 -10.68 -23.56 -3.49
CA ALA A 57 -11.44 -23.93 -2.31
C ALA A 57 -11.67 -22.73 -1.38
N ARG A 58 -10.63 -21.91 -1.18
CA ARG A 58 -10.69 -20.68 -0.38
C ARG A 58 -11.56 -19.61 -1.02
N PHE A 59 -11.41 -19.36 -2.32
CA PHE A 59 -12.23 -18.40 -3.06
C PHE A 59 -13.73 -18.76 -2.95
N ARG A 60 -14.08 -20.05 -3.05
CA ARG A 60 -15.45 -20.53 -2.83
C ARG A 60 -15.96 -20.25 -1.42
N GLN A 61 -15.13 -20.47 -0.40
CA GLN A 61 -15.48 -20.17 1.00
C GLN A 61 -15.68 -18.66 1.21
N GLU A 62 -14.83 -17.83 0.61
CA GLU A 62 -14.92 -16.37 0.70
C GLU A 62 -16.20 -15.84 0.05
N VAL A 63 -16.53 -16.31 -1.16
CA VAL A 63 -17.80 -15.97 -1.83
C VAL A 63 -19.00 -16.41 -0.99
N ALA A 64 -18.96 -17.62 -0.41
CA ALA A 64 -20.02 -18.10 0.47
C ALA A 64 -20.16 -17.27 1.75
N ALA A 65 -19.05 -16.85 2.36
CA ALA A 65 -19.04 -15.98 3.53
C ALA A 65 -19.60 -14.59 3.19
N ALA A 66 -19.13 -13.98 2.09
CA ALA A 66 -19.57 -12.66 1.64
C ALA A 66 -21.09 -12.62 1.33
N ARG A 67 -21.65 -13.71 0.79
CA ARG A 67 -23.11 -13.85 0.59
C ARG A 67 -23.92 -13.77 1.89
N ARG A 68 -23.34 -14.16 3.04
CA ARG A 68 -24.03 -14.14 4.35
C ARG A 68 -24.08 -12.76 5.00
N VAL A 69 -23.16 -11.85 4.64
CA VAL A 69 -23.01 -10.55 5.33
C VAL A 69 -24.10 -9.55 4.92
N GLY A 70 -24.61 -9.61 3.69
CA GLY A 70 -25.67 -8.71 3.23
C GLY A 70 -25.15 -7.34 2.78
N GLY A 71 -26.08 -6.39 2.56
CA GLY A 71 -25.85 -5.19 1.72
C GLY A 71 -25.62 -3.85 2.42
N THR A 72 -25.77 -3.77 3.75
CA THR A 72 -25.72 -2.46 4.45
C THR A 72 -24.31 -1.89 4.52
N TRP A 73 -23.33 -2.71 4.95
CA TRP A 73 -21.95 -2.27 5.20
C TRP A 73 -20.95 -2.82 4.20
N THR A 74 -21.36 -3.83 3.44
CA THR A 74 -20.58 -4.51 2.41
C THR A 74 -21.42 -4.57 1.14
N PRO A 75 -20.84 -4.45 -0.06
CA PRO A 75 -21.60 -4.63 -1.28
C PRO A 75 -22.12 -6.08 -1.37
N PRO A 76 -23.40 -6.30 -1.69
CA PRO A 76 -23.94 -7.65 -1.75
C PRO A 76 -23.32 -8.42 -2.93
N VAL A 77 -23.00 -9.68 -2.70
CA VAL A 77 -22.64 -10.62 -3.78
C VAL A 77 -23.89 -10.90 -4.61
N LEU A 78 -23.80 -10.64 -5.91
CA LEU A 78 -24.90 -10.80 -6.86
C LEU A 78 -24.81 -12.14 -7.57
N ASP A 79 -23.60 -12.51 -8.00
CA ASP A 79 -23.34 -13.75 -8.70
C ASP A 79 -21.85 -14.12 -8.56
N ALA A 80 -21.52 -15.38 -8.83
CA ALA A 80 -20.15 -15.86 -8.87
C ALA A 80 -20.06 -17.19 -9.61
N ASP A 81 -18.99 -17.38 -10.37
CA ASP A 81 -18.55 -18.68 -10.84
C ASP A 81 -17.21 -19.00 -10.19
N THR A 82 -17.22 -19.95 -9.25
CA THR A 82 -15.99 -20.40 -8.56
C THR A 82 -15.38 -21.63 -9.22
N GLU A 83 -16.07 -22.26 -10.18
CA GLU A 83 -15.68 -23.54 -10.75
C GLU A 83 -15.12 -23.46 -12.18
N GLY A 84 -15.48 -22.43 -12.93
CA GLY A 84 -15.01 -22.20 -14.28
C GLY A 84 -13.49 -22.06 -14.39
N GLY A 85 -12.98 -22.08 -15.63
CA GLY A 85 -11.55 -21.90 -15.92
C GLY A 85 -11.01 -20.52 -15.53
N HIS A 86 -11.90 -19.53 -15.34
CA HIS A 86 -11.58 -18.19 -14.87
C HIS A 86 -12.56 -17.83 -13.74
N PRO A 87 -12.27 -18.22 -12.48
CA PRO A 87 -13.15 -17.92 -11.36
C PRO A 87 -13.39 -16.42 -11.21
N TRP A 88 -14.62 -16.04 -10.89
CA TRP A 88 -15.00 -14.65 -10.73
C TRP A 88 -16.15 -14.48 -9.73
N VAL A 89 -16.26 -13.26 -9.18
CA VAL A 89 -17.37 -12.84 -8.33
C VAL A 89 -17.85 -11.45 -8.75
N ALA A 90 -19.17 -11.28 -8.81
CA ALA A 90 -19.83 -10.01 -9.06
C ALA A 90 -20.50 -9.50 -7.79
N THR A 91 -20.22 -8.26 -7.43
CA THR A 91 -20.83 -7.55 -6.30
C THR A 91 -21.51 -6.28 -6.78
N GLY A 92 -22.41 -5.71 -5.97
CA GLY A 92 -22.92 -4.37 -6.22
C GLY A 92 -21.78 -3.36 -6.35
N TYR A 93 -21.80 -2.53 -7.39
CA TYR A 93 -20.81 -1.46 -7.49
C TYR A 93 -21.10 -0.37 -6.46
N VAL A 94 -20.06 0.12 -5.79
CA VAL A 94 -20.16 1.22 -4.82
C VAL A 94 -19.47 2.45 -5.39
N ALA A 95 -20.23 3.53 -5.57
CA ALA A 95 -19.73 4.80 -6.05
C ALA A 95 -19.05 5.57 -4.92
N GLY A 96 -17.77 5.29 -4.70
CA GLY A 96 -16.95 5.97 -3.71
C GLY A 96 -15.46 5.66 -3.89
N PRO A 97 -14.55 6.63 -3.70
CA PRO A 97 -13.13 6.34 -3.72
C PRO A 97 -12.76 5.47 -2.52
N ALA A 98 -11.70 4.66 -2.69
CA ALA A 98 -11.05 4.03 -1.55
C ALA A 98 -10.43 5.10 -0.64
N LEU A 99 -10.36 4.83 0.67
CA LEU A 99 -9.79 5.74 1.65
C LEU A 99 -8.34 6.12 1.32
N THR A 100 -7.54 5.19 0.77
CA THR A 100 -6.19 5.51 0.26
C THR A 100 -6.20 6.61 -0.80
N THR A 101 -7.11 6.52 -1.77
CA THR A 101 -7.26 7.50 -2.85
C THR A 101 -7.72 8.84 -2.29
N ALA A 102 -8.72 8.81 -1.40
CA ALA A 102 -9.25 10.02 -0.78
C ALA A 102 -8.18 10.76 0.03
N VAL A 103 -7.43 10.05 0.87
CA VAL A 103 -6.35 10.65 1.67
C VAL A 103 -5.21 11.18 0.81
N ARG A 104 -4.84 10.46 -0.26
CA ARG A 104 -3.80 10.91 -1.19
C ARG A 104 -4.20 12.18 -1.94
N GLU A 105 -5.45 12.30 -2.36
CA GLU A 105 -5.91 13.39 -3.22
C GLU A 105 -6.42 14.61 -2.44
N PHE A 106 -7.01 14.40 -1.27
CA PHE A 106 -7.65 15.45 -0.47
C PHE A 106 -6.96 15.69 0.88
N GLY A 107 -5.94 14.90 1.21
CA GLY A 107 -5.26 14.95 2.50
C GLY A 107 -6.01 14.17 3.61
N PRO A 108 -5.48 14.20 4.84
CA PRO A 108 -6.10 13.51 5.97
C PRO A 108 -7.51 14.03 6.27
N LEU A 109 -8.36 13.14 6.79
CA LEU A 109 -9.72 13.48 7.17
C LEU A 109 -9.75 14.24 8.50
N PRO A 110 -10.62 15.24 8.65
CA PRO A 110 -10.81 15.94 9.93
C PRO A 110 -11.42 14.99 10.96
N GLU A 111 -11.12 15.21 12.25
CA GLU A 111 -11.54 14.32 13.34
C GLU A 111 -13.04 13.94 13.33
N PRO A 112 -14.01 14.85 13.09
CA PRO A 112 -15.42 14.46 13.01
C PRO A 112 -15.72 13.42 11.92
N ALA A 113 -15.03 13.51 10.78
CA ALA A 113 -15.15 12.54 9.69
C ALA A 113 -14.48 11.21 10.07
N VAL A 114 -13.31 11.24 10.73
CA VAL A 114 -12.62 10.03 11.24
C VAL A 114 -13.47 9.30 12.28
N ARG A 115 -14.12 10.03 13.19
CA ARG A 115 -15.06 9.44 14.17
C ARG A 115 -16.24 8.77 13.48
N THR A 116 -16.82 9.44 12.49
CA THR A 116 -17.96 8.91 11.72
C THR A 116 -17.57 7.68 10.91
N LEU A 117 -16.38 7.70 10.28
CA LEU A 117 -15.77 6.55 9.63
C LEU A 117 -15.63 5.37 10.60
N GLY A 118 -15.08 5.64 11.79
CA GLY A 118 -14.89 4.61 12.81
C GLY A 118 -16.19 4.02 13.34
N VAL A 119 -17.26 4.82 13.49
CA VAL A 119 -18.59 4.31 13.86
C VAL A 119 -19.10 3.34 12.82
N GLY A 120 -19.11 3.73 11.54
CA GLY A 120 -19.61 2.85 10.47
C GLY A 120 -18.78 1.57 10.31
N LEU A 121 -17.44 1.66 10.43
CA LEU A 121 -16.58 0.48 10.37
C LEU A 121 -16.72 -0.42 11.61
N ALA A 122 -16.91 0.15 12.80
CA ALA A 122 -17.18 -0.63 14.00
C ALA A 122 -18.52 -1.37 13.92
N GLU A 123 -19.56 -0.73 13.36
CA GLU A 123 -20.86 -1.38 13.10
C GLU A 123 -20.73 -2.49 12.03
N ALA A 124 -19.97 -2.25 10.96
CA ALA A 124 -19.67 -3.26 9.95
C ALA A 124 -18.98 -4.49 10.54
N LEU A 125 -17.92 -4.29 11.34
CA LEU A 125 -17.19 -5.37 11.99
C LEU A 125 -18.05 -6.11 13.02
N ALA A 126 -18.83 -5.40 13.83
CA ALA A 126 -19.76 -6.02 14.77
C ALA A 126 -20.75 -6.95 14.06
N HIS A 127 -21.27 -6.52 12.90
CA HIS A 127 -22.18 -7.32 12.08
C HIS A 127 -21.50 -8.57 11.52
N VAL A 128 -20.31 -8.42 10.93
CA VAL A 128 -19.50 -9.54 10.41
C VAL A 128 -19.18 -10.56 11.52
N HIS A 129 -18.74 -10.07 12.69
CA HIS A 129 -18.41 -10.91 13.84
C HIS A 129 -19.64 -11.62 14.40
N GLY A 130 -20.81 -10.96 14.40
CA GLY A 130 -22.09 -11.56 14.78
C GLY A 130 -22.51 -12.74 13.92
N LEU A 131 -22.00 -12.84 12.69
CA LEU A 131 -22.23 -13.98 11.78
C LEU A 131 -21.18 -15.11 11.95
N GLY A 132 -20.27 -14.97 12.91
CA GLY A 132 -19.15 -15.88 13.14
C GLY A 132 -18.03 -15.76 12.10
N LEU A 133 -17.97 -14.63 11.39
CA LEU A 133 -16.95 -14.33 10.38
C LEU A 133 -15.93 -13.33 10.94
N VAL A 134 -14.74 -13.30 10.34
CA VAL A 134 -13.67 -12.33 10.64
C VAL A 134 -13.17 -11.77 9.31
N HIS A 135 -12.96 -10.45 9.21
CA HIS A 135 -12.62 -9.80 7.95
C HIS A 135 -11.17 -10.09 7.50
N ARG A 136 -10.21 -10.02 8.41
CA ARG A 136 -8.77 -10.35 8.25
C ARG A 136 -7.95 -9.49 7.29
N ASP A 137 -8.56 -8.66 6.44
CA ASP A 137 -7.84 -7.74 5.53
C ASP A 137 -8.44 -6.33 5.58
N VAL A 138 -8.73 -5.83 6.79
CA VAL A 138 -9.15 -4.44 6.98
C VAL A 138 -7.94 -3.53 6.69
N LYS A 139 -8.07 -2.63 5.72
CA LYS A 139 -7.03 -1.68 5.30
C LYS A 139 -7.64 -0.52 4.52
N PRO A 140 -6.96 0.62 4.37
CA PRO A 140 -7.55 1.79 3.71
C PRO A 140 -7.99 1.56 2.26
N SER A 141 -7.33 0.66 1.52
CA SER A 141 -7.74 0.35 0.14
C SER A 141 -9.01 -0.52 0.05
N ASN A 142 -9.41 -1.16 1.16
CA ASN A 142 -10.63 -1.96 1.27
C ASN A 142 -11.78 -1.18 1.95
N VAL A 143 -11.61 0.12 2.16
CA VAL A 143 -12.64 1.00 2.73
C VAL A 143 -13.06 2.01 1.67
N LEU A 144 -14.26 1.88 1.14
CA LEU A 144 -14.84 2.83 0.19
C LEU A 144 -15.65 3.89 0.92
N LEU A 145 -15.52 5.14 0.49
CA LEU A 145 -16.21 6.29 1.11
C LEU A 145 -17.41 6.70 0.27
N THR A 146 -18.63 6.47 0.76
CA THR A 146 -19.87 6.91 0.10
C THR A 146 -20.50 8.07 0.86
N LEU A 147 -21.48 8.74 0.25
CA LEU A 147 -22.20 9.85 0.90
C LEU A 147 -22.91 9.37 2.18
N ASP A 148 -23.49 8.17 2.17
CA ASP A 148 -24.25 7.60 3.28
C ASP A 148 -23.43 6.74 4.26
N GLY A 149 -22.11 6.61 4.04
CA GLY A 149 -21.21 6.01 5.02
C GLY A 149 -20.03 5.23 4.42
N PRO A 150 -19.15 4.65 5.25
CA PRO A 150 -18.11 3.77 4.73
C PRO A 150 -18.70 2.43 4.27
N ARG A 151 -18.06 1.80 3.29
CA ARG A 151 -18.29 0.41 2.89
C ARG A 151 -16.99 -0.38 2.99
N LEU A 152 -17.06 -1.52 3.65
CA LEU A 152 -15.96 -2.46 3.73
C LEU A 152 -16.07 -3.45 2.56
N ILE A 153 -14.97 -3.70 1.86
CA ILE A 153 -14.90 -4.63 0.72
C ILE A 153 -13.82 -5.69 0.94
N ASP A 154 -13.89 -6.77 0.16
CA ASP A 154 -12.86 -7.82 0.07
C ASP A 154 -12.47 -8.47 1.42
N PHE A 155 -13.27 -9.45 1.85
CA PHE A 155 -12.94 -10.29 3.00
C PHE A 155 -11.62 -11.05 2.74
N GLY A 156 -10.61 -10.86 3.59
CA GLY A 156 -9.29 -11.47 3.47
C GLY A 156 -9.23 -12.97 3.74
N ILE A 157 -10.34 -13.71 3.57
CA ILE A 157 -10.44 -15.12 3.92
C ILE A 157 -9.50 -15.97 3.03
N ALA A 158 -9.30 -15.60 1.76
CA ALA A 158 -8.31 -16.26 0.90
C ALA A 158 -6.85 -16.12 1.37
N ARG A 159 -6.50 -15.10 2.17
CA ARG A 159 -5.10 -14.80 2.58
C ARG A 159 -4.62 -15.55 3.82
N ALA A 160 -5.53 -16.15 4.59
CA ALA A 160 -5.24 -16.63 5.94
C ALA A 160 -4.29 -17.85 6.04
N LEU A 161 -3.97 -18.50 4.92
CA LEU A 161 -2.95 -19.58 4.85
C LEU A 161 -1.72 -19.19 4.05
N ASP A 162 -1.82 -18.22 3.13
CA ASP A 162 -0.65 -17.67 2.41
C ASP A 162 0.29 -16.92 3.36
N SER A 163 -0.18 -16.49 4.53
CA SER A 163 0.69 -15.86 5.54
C SER A 163 1.71 -16.85 6.12
N THR A 164 1.40 -18.15 6.12
CA THR A 164 2.28 -19.21 6.65
C THR A 164 3.15 -19.83 5.55
N THR A 165 2.64 -19.91 4.30
CA THR A 165 3.35 -20.50 3.14
C THR A 165 4.06 -19.48 2.24
N ALA A 166 3.57 -18.25 2.11
CA ALA A 166 4.20 -17.21 1.29
C ALA A 166 5.33 -16.45 2.01
N LEU A 167 5.34 -16.45 3.35
CA LEU A 167 6.54 -16.07 4.11
C LEU A 167 7.71 -17.03 3.86
N THR A 168 7.45 -18.30 3.53
CA THR A 168 8.46 -19.37 3.51
C THR A 168 8.88 -19.86 2.13
N GLN A 169 8.08 -19.66 1.07
CA GLN A 169 8.43 -20.16 -0.28
C GLN A 169 8.86 -19.12 -1.31
N SER A 170 8.57 -17.83 -1.13
CA SER A 170 8.82 -16.82 -2.19
C SER A 170 9.28 -15.45 -1.71
N GLY A 171 9.36 -15.21 -0.40
CA GLY A 171 9.64 -13.87 0.15
C GLY A 171 8.58 -12.81 -0.20
N GLN A 172 7.46 -13.22 -0.81
CA GLN A 172 6.37 -12.34 -1.18
C GLN A 172 5.40 -12.23 -0.02
N VAL A 173 5.45 -11.10 0.69
CA VAL A 173 4.40 -10.76 1.64
C VAL A 173 3.15 -10.41 0.85
N PHE A 174 2.22 -11.35 0.75
CA PHE A 174 0.86 -11.06 0.31
C PHE A 174 0.19 -10.25 1.43
N GLY A 175 0.36 -8.92 1.41
CA GLY A 175 -0.23 -8.05 2.42
C GLY A 175 -0.05 -6.57 2.13
N SER A 176 -0.82 -5.73 2.81
CA SER A 176 -0.35 -4.38 3.17
C SER A 176 0.16 -4.48 4.61
N PRO A 177 1.42 -4.91 4.85
CA PRO A 177 1.89 -5.37 6.16
C PRO A 177 1.74 -4.34 7.28
N GLY A 178 1.72 -3.04 6.95
CA GLY A 178 1.49 -1.96 7.92
C GLY A 178 0.10 -1.91 8.56
N PHE A 179 -0.84 -2.76 8.14
CA PHE A 179 -2.19 -2.88 8.71
C PHE A 179 -2.48 -4.27 9.30
N MET A 180 -1.51 -5.20 9.25
CA MET A 180 -1.66 -6.53 9.85
C MET A 180 -1.59 -6.44 11.38
N SER A 181 -2.37 -7.26 12.05
CA SER A 181 -2.25 -7.43 13.51
C SER A 181 -1.00 -8.26 13.88
N PRO A 182 -0.47 -8.12 15.11
CA PRO A 182 0.70 -8.89 15.57
C PRO A 182 0.51 -10.40 15.46
N GLU A 183 -0.69 -10.91 15.73
CA GLU A 183 -1.01 -12.32 15.54
C GLU A 183 -0.93 -12.74 14.07
N GLN A 184 -1.39 -11.91 13.12
CA GLN A 184 -1.25 -12.20 11.68
C GLN A 184 0.22 -12.14 11.24
N ALA A 185 0.98 -11.16 11.75
CA ALA A 185 2.39 -11.02 11.45
C ALA A 185 3.22 -12.23 11.95
N ASN A 186 2.78 -12.86 13.05
CA ASN A 186 3.34 -14.12 13.56
C ASN A 186 2.80 -15.38 12.84
N GLY A 187 1.92 -15.23 11.85
CA GLY A 187 1.27 -16.36 11.17
C GLY A 187 0.27 -17.12 12.05
N LEU A 188 -0.17 -16.53 13.17
CA LEU A 188 -1.18 -17.10 14.06
C LEU A 188 -2.60 -16.79 13.55
N PRO A 189 -3.61 -17.62 13.89
CA PRO A 189 -4.99 -17.34 13.53
C PRO A 189 -5.49 -16.04 14.15
N ALA A 190 -5.86 -15.07 13.30
CA ALA A 190 -6.47 -13.82 13.75
C ALA A 190 -7.99 -13.94 13.88
N GLY A 191 -8.48 -13.64 15.08
CA GLY A 191 -9.90 -13.52 15.41
C GLY A 191 -10.41 -12.07 15.31
N PRO A 192 -11.62 -11.80 15.86
CA PRO A 192 -12.22 -10.45 15.89
C PRO A 192 -11.31 -9.31 16.35
N ALA A 193 -10.43 -9.58 17.33
CA ALA A 193 -9.48 -8.60 17.85
C ALA A 193 -8.43 -8.17 16.80
N GLY A 194 -8.12 -9.01 15.82
CA GLY A 194 -7.22 -8.66 14.71
C GLY A 194 -7.83 -7.60 13.78
N ASP A 195 -9.14 -7.69 13.52
CA ASP A 195 -9.86 -6.66 12.75
C ASP A 195 -9.91 -5.33 13.52
N VAL A 196 -10.00 -5.37 14.85
CA VAL A 196 -9.96 -4.17 15.69
C VAL A 196 -8.60 -3.47 15.61
N PHE A 197 -7.50 -4.23 15.63
CA PHE A 197 -6.16 -3.67 15.43
C PHE A 197 -6.05 -2.98 14.07
N ALA A 198 -6.48 -3.68 13.03
CA ALA A 198 -6.45 -3.15 11.67
C ALA A 198 -7.35 -1.90 11.51
N LEU A 199 -8.51 -1.87 12.16
CA LEU A 199 -9.35 -0.67 12.24
C LEU A 199 -8.63 0.49 12.94
N GLY A 200 -7.95 0.24 14.06
CA GLY A 200 -7.11 1.24 14.72
C GLY A 200 -6.07 1.86 13.78
N ALA A 201 -5.39 1.01 13.00
CA ALA A 201 -4.41 1.46 12.01
C ALA A 201 -5.05 2.26 10.85
N VAL A 202 -6.25 1.87 10.42
CA VAL A 202 -7.04 2.60 9.43
C VAL A 202 -7.45 3.99 9.94
N LEU A 203 -7.88 4.10 11.19
CA LEU A 203 -8.26 5.39 11.79
C LEU A 203 -7.06 6.32 11.98
N ALA A 204 -5.90 5.78 12.39
CA ALA A 204 -4.65 6.52 12.43
C ALA A 204 -4.32 7.08 11.04
N TYR A 205 -4.28 6.21 10.03
CA TYR A 205 -4.01 6.60 8.64
C TYR A 205 -5.01 7.64 8.12
N ALA A 206 -6.30 7.49 8.42
CA ALA A 206 -7.33 8.44 7.99
C ALA A 206 -7.07 9.85 8.56
N ALA A 207 -6.61 9.93 9.81
CA ALA A 207 -6.39 11.19 10.51
C ALA A 207 -5.04 11.85 10.21
N THR A 208 -4.00 11.07 9.92
CA THR A 208 -2.62 11.59 9.75
C THR A 208 -2.13 11.55 8.31
N GLY A 209 -2.74 10.71 7.47
CA GLY A 209 -2.26 10.41 6.12
C GLY A 209 -1.08 9.44 6.06
N THR A 210 -0.57 9.01 7.23
CA THR A 210 0.59 8.12 7.36
C THR A 210 0.22 6.86 8.14
N PRO A 211 0.65 5.65 7.69
CA PRO A 211 0.42 4.43 8.46
C PRO A 211 1.19 4.48 9.79
N PRO A 212 0.62 3.95 10.89
CA PRO A 212 1.20 4.08 12.23
C PRO A 212 2.53 3.32 12.43
N PHE A 213 2.85 2.35 11.57
CA PHE A 213 4.13 1.62 11.61
C PHE A 213 5.11 2.09 10.50
N GLY A 214 4.80 3.20 9.85
CA GLY A 214 5.62 3.83 8.81
C GLY A 214 5.20 3.47 7.37
N ALA A 215 5.77 4.19 6.41
CA ALA A 215 5.55 4.03 4.98
C ALA A 215 6.87 3.89 4.22
N GLY A 216 6.83 3.28 3.05
CA GLY A 216 7.99 3.21 2.14
C GLY A 216 9.15 2.33 2.63
N VAL A 217 8.92 1.47 3.62
CA VAL A 217 9.90 0.49 4.12
C VAL A 217 9.51 -0.93 3.68
N SER A 218 10.47 -1.85 3.69
CA SER A 218 10.24 -3.22 3.23
C SER A 218 9.22 -3.96 4.10
N ALA A 219 8.56 -4.97 3.53
CA ALA A 219 7.55 -5.74 4.24
C ALA A 219 8.07 -6.41 5.54
N PRO A 220 9.28 -7.01 5.58
CA PRO A 220 9.84 -7.54 6.82
C PRO A 220 10.05 -6.47 7.91
N VAL A 221 10.43 -5.25 7.53
CA VAL A 221 10.57 -4.13 8.48
C VAL A 221 9.21 -3.75 9.04
N LEU A 222 8.17 -3.63 8.20
CA LEU A 222 6.82 -3.36 8.69
C LEU A 222 6.31 -4.45 9.64
N LEU A 223 6.56 -5.72 9.33
CA LEU A 223 6.19 -6.83 10.21
C LEU A 223 6.94 -6.76 11.54
N TYR A 224 8.25 -6.51 11.53
CA TYR A 224 9.04 -6.31 12.75
C TYR A 224 8.46 -5.18 13.61
N ARG A 225 8.11 -4.04 13.01
CA ARG A 225 7.50 -2.91 13.72
C ARG A 225 6.14 -3.24 14.31
N VAL A 226 5.29 -3.90 13.53
CA VAL A 226 3.99 -4.39 13.98
C VAL A 226 4.16 -5.33 15.19
N LEU A 227 5.22 -6.13 15.24
CA LEU A 227 5.48 -7.07 16.33
C LEU A 227 6.13 -6.43 17.56
N HIS A 228 7.06 -5.49 17.37
CA HIS A 228 8.00 -5.09 18.43
C HIS A 228 8.07 -3.59 18.72
N GLU A 229 7.61 -2.73 17.81
CA GLU A 229 7.67 -1.27 17.99
C GLU A 229 6.29 -0.69 18.34
N GLU A 230 6.31 0.45 19.03
CA GLU A 230 5.09 1.23 19.29
C GLU A 230 4.62 1.96 18.02
N PRO A 231 3.30 2.10 17.80
CA PRO A 231 2.79 2.89 16.69
C PRO A 231 3.10 4.38 16.86
N ASP A 232 3.48 5.04 15.77
CA ASP A 232 3.57 6.50 15.72
C ASP A 232 2.17 7.11 15.62
N LEU A 233 1.74 7.75 16.72
CA LEU A 233 0.46 8.44 16.83
C LEU A 233 0.63 9.95 17.05
N SER A 234 1.80 10.51 16.70
CA SER A 234 2.12 11.92 16.93
C SER A 234 1.14 12.92 16.27
N GLY A 235 0.47 12.52 15.19
CA GLY A 235 -0.56 13.31 14.52
C GLY A 235 -1.97 13.24 15.14
N LEU A 236 -2.18 12.45 16.20
CA LEU A 236 -3.46 12.30 16.88
C LEU A 236 -3.41 12.94 18.28
N THR A 237 -4.50 13.58 18.70
CA THR A 237 -4.61 14.17 20.04
C THR A 237 -5.92 13.78 20.73
N GLY A 238 -5.96 13.96 22.05
CA GLY A 238 -7.16 13.80 22.86
C GLY A 238 -7.77 12.39 22.83
N PRO A 239 -9.09 12.27 23.05
CA PRO A 239 -9.75 10.97 23.20
C PRO A 239 -9.64 10.03 21.99
N LEU A 240 -9.39 10.58 20.78
CA LEU A 240 -9.17 9.77 19.59
C LEU A 240 -7.80 9.09 19.61
N ASN A 241 -6.75 9.76 20.12
CA ASN A 241 -5.43 9.16 20.30
C ASN A 241 -5.51 7.95 21.24
N ASP A 242 -6.15 8.12 22.40
CA ASP A 242 -6.29 7.06 23.41
C ASP A 242 -7.05 5.86 22.84
N LEU A 243 -8.12 6.11 22.08
CA LEU A 243 -8.89 5.04 21.44
C LEU A 243 -8.07 4.27 20.39
N VAL A 244 -7.35 4.98 19.53
CA VAL A 244 -6.52 4.35 18.49
C VAL A 244 -5.39 3.55 19.15
N ARG A 245 -4.78 4.07 20.22
CA ARG A 245 -3.77 3.37 21.01
C ARG A 245 -4.32 2.06 21.58
N ASP A 246 -5.51 2.07 22.17
CA ASP A 246 -6.14 0.87 22.72
C ASP A 246 -6.44 -0.18 21.63
N CYS A 247 -6.83 0.25 20.42
CA CYS A 247 -6.98 -0.67 19.29
C CYS A 247 -5.66 -1.34 18.89
N LEU A 248 -4.56 -0.58 18.94
CA LEU A 248 -3.23 -1.00 18.50
C LEU A 248 -2.41 -1.73 19.57
N ALA A 249 -3.05 -2.10 20.69
CA ALA A 249 -2.42 -2.91 21.73
C ALA A 249 -1.92 -4.24 21.15
N LYS A 250 -0.69 -4.63 21.52
CA LYS A 250 -0.09 -5.89 21.03
C LYS A 250 -0.86 -7.11 21.48
N ASP A 251 -1.27 -7.14 22.75
CA ASP A 251 -2.15 -8.16 23.31
C ASP A 251 -3.58 -8.04 22.72
N PRO A 252 -4.08 -9.05 22.01
CA PRO A 252 -5.45 -9.06 21.47
C PRO A 252 -6.54 -8.89 22.52
N SER A 253 -6.31 -9.35 23.76
CA SER A 253 -7.31 -9.29 24.84
C SER A 253 -7.47 -7.90 25.46
N ALA A 254 -6.46 -7.02 25.28
CA ALA A 254 -6.49 -5.64 25.74
C ALA A 254 -7.27 -4.70 24.80
N ARG A 255 -7.61 -5.18 23.60
CA ARG A 255 -8.27 -4.36 22.57
C ARG A 255 -9.77 -4.23 22.86
N PRO A 256 -10.38 -3.06 22.60
CA PRO A 256 -11.82 -2.87 22.78
C PRO A 256 -12.62 -3.69 21.77
N THR A 257 -13.85 -4.09 22.14
CA THR A 257 -14.77 -4.70 21.18
C THR A 257 -15.29 -3.67 20.17
N PRO A 258 -15.75 -4.09 18.98
CA PRO A 258 -16.38 -3.17 18.03
C PRO A 258 -17.56 -2.39 18.63
N ALA A 259 -18.37 -3.01 19.49
CA ALA A 259 -19.44 -2.33 20.21
C ALA A 259 -18.93 -1.22 21.13
N ARG A 260 -17.84 -1.48 21.88
CA ARG A 260 -17.21 -0.47 22.74
C ARG A 260 -16.56 0.65 21.94
N LEU A 261 -15.99 0.33 20.78
CA LEU A 261 -15.44 1.33 19.86
C LEU A 261 -16.50 2.29 19.35
N ARG A 262 -17.62 1.76 18.87
CA ARG A 262 -18.77 2.56 18.43
C ARG A 262 -19.20 3.55 19.52
N GLU A 263 -19.38 3.07 20.75
CA GLU A 263 -19.78 3.90 21.89
C GLU A 263 -18.78 5.04 22.17
N ARG A 264 -17.47 4.74 22.16
CA ARG A 264 -16.44 5.76 22.42
C ARG A 264 -16.28 6.77 21.27
N LEU A 265 -16.54 6.36 20.03
CA LEU A 265 -16.46 7.23 18.87
C LEU A 265 -17.68 8.15 18.74
N ASP A 266 -18.84 7.69 19.21
CA ASP A 266 -20.12 8.39 19.11
C ASP A 266 -20.61 9.00 20.44
N GLN A 267 -19.68 9.48 21.27
CA GLN A 267 -20.03 10.19 22.50
C GLN A 267 -20.88 11.44 22.16
N GLY A 268 -22.18 11.37 22.45
CA GLY A 268 -23.15 12.41 22.12
C GLY A 268 -23.96 12.20 20.82
N GLY A 269 -23.83 11.04 20.14
CA GLY A 269 -24.70 10.64 19.02
C GLY A 269 -24.45 11.35 17.68
N ALA A 270 -23.51 12.30 17.65
CA ALA A 270 -23.31 13.17 16.50
C ALA A 270 -22.64 12.44 15.31
N ALA A 271 -21.83 11.42 15.55
CA ALA A 271 -21.17 10.68 14.47
C ALA A 271 -22.16 9.75 13.77
N ALA A 272 -22.97 9.01 14.53
CA ALA A 272 -24.04 8.18 13.96
C ALA A 272 -25.08 9.01 13.20
N ALA A 273 -25.45 10.19 13.73
CA ALA A 273 -26.36 11.09 13.03
C ALA A 273 -25.83 11.51 11.65
N ARG A 274 -24.53 11.78 11.51
CA ARG A 274 -23.93 12.22 10.23
C ARG A 274 -23.97 11.15 9.13
N LEU A 275 -23.89 9.86 9.46
CA LEU A 275 -24.02 8.77 8.47
C LEU A 275 -25.37 8.84 7.75
N GLY A 276 -26.45 9.08 8.49
CA GLY A 276 -27.81 9.12 7.94
C GLY A 276 -28.15 10.38 7.13
N HIS A 277 -27.41 11.47 7.31
CA HIS A 277 -27.71 12.77 6.67
C HIS A 277 -26.80 13.09 5.48
N GLY A 278 -25.78 12.28 5.21
CA GLY A 278 -24.88 12.51 4.06
C GLY A 278 -23.74 13.50 4.31
N ASP A 279 -23.69 14.12 5.50
CA ASP A 279 -22.81 15.25 5.81
C ASP A 279 -21.56 14.86 6.62
N TRP A 280 -21.08 13.63 6.47
CA TRP A 280 -19.92 13.13 7.21
C TRP A 280 -18.58 13.33 6.48
N LEU A 281 -18.62 13.52 5.16
CA LEU A 281 -17.43 13.75 4.34
C LEU A 281 -17.10 15.24 4.26
N PRO A 282 -15.82 15.63 4.17
CA PRO A 282 -15.43 16.98 3.80
C PRO A 282 -16.04 17.39 2.45
N ALA A 283 -16.45 18.65 2.32
CA ALA A 283 -17.21 19.14 1.15
C ALA A 283 -16.54 18.84 -0.20
N ALA A 284 -15.22 18.99 -0.29
CA ALA A 284 -14.46 18.69 -1.51
C ALA A 284 -14.54 17.20 -1.89
N LEU A 285 -14.45 16.32 -0.89
CA LEU A 285 -14.54 14.88 -1.06
C LEU A 285 -15.99 14.45 -1.37
N ALA A 286 -16.98 14.99 -0.66
CA ALA A 286 -18.40 14.75 -0.95
C ALA A 286 -18.76 15.15 -2.39
N ALA A 287 -18.26 16.31 -2.85
CA ALA A 287 -18.44 16.75 -4.23
C ALA A 287 -17.74 15.82 -5.24
N ALA A 288 -16.58 15.25 -4.90
CA ALA A 288 -15.89 14.26 -5.73
C ALA A 288 -16.70 12.96 -5.84
N VAL A 289 -17.22 12.44 -4.73
CA VAL A 289 -18.13 11.28 -4.70
C VAL A 289 -19.36 11.55 -5.56
N GLY A 290 -19.98 12.73 -5.43
CA GLY A 290 -21.12 13.15 -6.25
C GLY A 290 -20.79 13.19 -7.75
N ARG A 291 -19.64 13.73 -8.14
CA ARG A 291 -19.19 13.74 -9.54
C ARG A 291 -18.97 12.32 -10.08
N SER A 292 -18.37 11.43 -9.30
CA SER A 292 -18.20 10.03 -9.71
C SER A 292 -19.53 9.30 -9.88
N ALA A 293 -20.54 9.62 -9.04
CA ALA A 293 -21.89 9.10 -9.21
C ALA A 293 -22.53 9.59 -10.54
N VAL A 294 -22.35 10.87 -10.89
CA VAL A 294 -22.84 11.42 -12.17
C VAL A 294 -22.10 10.82 -13.37
N GLN A 295 -20.77 10.66 -13.30
CA GLN A 295 -20.00 10.00 -14.37
C GLN A 295 -20.48 8.57 -14.65
N LEU A 296 -20.95 7.86 -13.62
CA LEU A 296 -21.55 6.55 -13.80
C LEU A 296 -22.90 6.63 -14.53
N LEU A 297 -23.71 7.67 -14.26
CA LEU A 297 -24.96 7.98 -14.96
C LEU A 297 -24.69 8.35 -16.45
N ASP A 298 -23.65 9.13 -16.71
CA ASP A 298 -23.26 9.52 -18.07
C ASP A 298 -22.75 8.33 -18.89
N LEU A 299 -21.97 7.43 -18.26
CA LEU A 299 -21.62 6.12 -18.83
C LEU A 299 -22.84 5.25 -19.14
N GLU A 300 -24.02 5.53 -18.57
CA GLU A 300 -25.30 4.92 -18.96
C GLU A 300 -25.87 5.61 -20.20
N ALA A 301 -25.95 6.94 -20.19
CA ALA A 301 -26.58 7.74 -21.25
C ALA A 301 -25.82 7.68 -22.59
N GLU A 302 -24.49 7.84 -22.60
CA GLU A 302 -23.68 7.81 -23.83
C GLU A 302 -23.86 6.49 -24.60
N ARG A 303 -24.13 5.40 -23.87
CA ARG A 303 -24.25 4.06 -24.45
C ARG A 303 -25.67 3.66 -24.83
N GLU A 304 -26.69 4.25 -24.23
CA GLU A 304 -28.05 4.21 -24.78
C GLU A 304 -28.07 4.89 -26.15
N GLY A 305 -27.37 6.03 -26.29
CA GLY A 305 -27.16 6.69 -27.57
C GLY A 305 -26.42 5.82 -28.60
N GLU A 306 -25.38 5.08 -28.21
CA GLU A 306 -24.69 4.13 -29.11
C GLU A 306 -25.57 2.93 -29.51
N ARG A 307 -26.43 2.42 -28.62
CA ARG A 307 -27.40 1.35 -28.93
C ARG A 307 -28.48 1.83 -29.89
N GLU A 308 -28.95 3.05 -29.73
CA GLU A 308 -29.97 3.66 -30.58
C GLU A 308 -29.39 4.04 -31.96
N ALA A 309 -28.13 4.48 -32.02
CA ALA A 309 -27.40 4.75 -33.26
C ALA A 309 -26.91 3.49 -33.99
N GLY A 310 -26.77 2.36 -33.27
CA GLY A 310 -26.29 1.08 -33.81
C GLY A 310 -27.38 0.18 -34.41
N ALA A 311 -28.67 0.56 -34.31
CA ALA A 311 -29.73 -0.11 -35.04
C ALA A 311 -29.79 0.46 -36.46
N PRO A 312 -29.46 -0.31 -37.52
CA PRO A 312 -29.80 0.13 -38.87
C PRO A 312 -31.33 0.13 -38.94
N ALA A 313 -31.92 1.31 -38.85
CA ALA A 313 -33.30 1.50 -39.23
C ALA A 313 -33.37 1.20 -40.74
N GLN A 314 -33.63 -0.06 -41.08
CA GLN A 314 -34.12 -0.44 -42.40
C GLN A 314 -35.54 0.13 -42.52
N PHE A 315 -35.61 1.44 -42.73
CA PHE A 315 -36.75 2.02 -43.42
C PHE A 315 -36.65 1.52 -44.85
N GLY A 316 -37.33 0.40 -45.13
CA GLY A 316 -37.70 0.05 -46.48
C GLY A 316 -38.44 1.24 -47.13
N PRO A 317 -38.32 1.44 -48.44
CA PRO A 317 -38.98 2.55 -49.12
C PRO A 317 -40.48 2.51 -48.81
N PRO A 318 -41.13 3.65 -48.55
CA PRO A 318 -42.55 3.66 -48.22
C PRO A 318 -43.34 3.14 -49.42
N VAL A 319 -43.95 1.97 -49.27
CA VAL A 319 -44.98 1.50 -50.19
C VAL A 319 -46.19 2.40 -49.99
N ALA A 320 -46.44 3.26 -50.98
CA ALA A 320 -47.62 4.11 -51.02
C ALA A 320 -48.87 3.23 -51.14
N VAL A 321 -49.63 3.09 -50.05
CA VAL A 321 -50.98 2.54 -50.06
C VAL A 321 -51.95 3.72 -50.23
N PRO A 322 -52.77 3.77 -51.29
CA PRO A 322 -53.73 4.86 -51.46
C PRO A 322 -54.93 4.62 -50.53
N VAL A 323 -55.14 5.52 -49.58
CA VAL A 323 -56.36 5.58 -48.75
C VAL A 323 -57.27 6.69 -49.32
N PRO A 324 -58.57 6.42 -49.57
CA PRO A 324 -59.45 7.39 -50.22
C PRO A 324 -59.89 8.51 -49.26
N LEU A 325 -60.02 9.71 -49.83
CA LEU A 325 -60.62 10.89 -49.18
C LEU A 325 -62.00 10.57 -48.58
N ARG A 326 -62.21 10.95 -47.32
CA ARG A 326 -63.54 11.27 -46.80
C ARG A 326 -63.54 12.59 -46.01
N THR A 327 -64.24 13.54 -46.63
CA THR A 327 -64.90 14.78 -46.17
C THR A 327 -64.87 15.15 -44.68
N ALA A 328 -64.45 16.39 -44.45
CA ALA A 328 -64.44 17.15 -43.20
C ALA A 328 -65.81 17.72 -42.80
N LEU A 329 -66.00 17.96 -41.50
CA LEU A 329 -67.04 18.79 -40.87
C LEU A 329 -66.47 19.43 -39.56
N PRO A 330 -67.06 20.53 -39.03
CA PRO A 330 -66.38 21.84 -38.98
C PRO A 330 -65.91 22.33 -37.59
N VAL A 331 -64.97 23.27 -37.62
CA VAL A 331 -64.34 23.98 -36.48
C VAL A 331 -65.09 25.29 -36.16
N PRO A 332 -65.31 25.68 -34.88
CA PRO A 332 -65.90 26.97 -34.52
C PRO A 332 -64.92 28.15 -34.69
N GLY A 333 -65.46 29.30 -35.05
CA GLY A 333 -64.76 30.52 -35.46
C GLY A 333 -64.10 31.37 -34.35
N PRO A 334 -63.48 32.51 -34.75
CA PRO A 334 -62.38 33.13 -34.04
C PRO A 334 -62.76 34.36 -33.19
N LEU A 335 -61.95 34.65 -32.18
CA LEU A 335 -61.95 35.92 -31.42
C LEU A 335 -60.94 36.93 -31.98
N PRO A 336 -61.16 38.25 -31.77
CA PRO A 336 -60.58 39.32 -32.59
C PRO A 336 -59.19 39.82 -32.16
N SER A 337 -58.54 40.47 -33.10
CA SER A 337 -57.19 41.05 -33.11
C SER A 337 -57.12 42.49 -32.59
N VAL A 338 -55.98 42.86 -31.98
CA VAL A 338 -55.57 44.25 -31.69
C VAL A 338 -54.08 44.43 -32.10
N PRO A 339 -53.65 45.60 -32.63
CA PRO A 339 -52.55 45.68 -33.61
C PRO A 339 -51.17 46.14 -33.08
N GLY A 340 -50.13 45.49 -33.61
CA GLY A 340 -48.95 46.07 -34.27
C GLY A 340 -48.04 47.06 -33.53
N HIS A 341 -46.78 46.66 -33.28
CA HIS A 341 -45.62 47.56 -33.25
C HIS A 341 -44.41 46.96 -34.01
N ARG A 342 -43.71 47.85 -34.72
CA ARG A 342 -42.69 47.64 -35.77
C ARG A 342 -41.37 47.02 -35.26
N PRO A 343 -40.52 46.49 -36.16
CA PRO A 343 -39.26 45.84 -35.82
C PRO A 343 -38.15 46.86 -35.49
N TYR A 344 -37.37 46.60 -34.43
CA TYR A 344 -36.10 47.29 -34.15
C TYR A 344 -34.91 46.52 -34.77
N PRO A 345 -33.85 47.20 -35.25
CA PRO A 345 -32.72 46.60 -35.98
C PRO A 345 -31.72 45.86 -35.07
N PRO A 346 -30.87 44.98 -35.62
CA PRO A 346 -29.92 44.19 -34.85
C PRO A 346 -28.77 45.05 -34.33
N ARG A 347 -28.40 44.89 -33.05
CA ARG A 347 -27.25 45.56 -32.45
C ARG A 347 -25.94 44.79 -32.68
N PRO A 348 -24.80 45.50 -32.83
CA PRO A 348 -23.55 44.93 -33.31
C PRO A 348 -22.76 44.19 -32.24
N ARG A 349 -22.09 43.12 -32.68
CA ARG A 349 -21.18 42.27 -31.93
C ARG A 349 -19.93 43.06 -31.55
N ARG A 350 -19.74 43.35 -30.26
CA ARG A 350 -18.54 44.04 -29.76
C ARG A 350 -17.60 43.04 -29.08
N ARG A 351 -16.53 42.65 -29.79
CA ARG A 351 -15.32 42.09 -29.17
C ARG A 351 -14.70 43.17 -28.28
N ARG A 352 -14.48 42.88 -26.99
CA ARG A 352 -13.55 43.63 -26.14
C ARG A 352 -12.84 42.65 -25.21
N GLY A 353 -11.52 42.63 -25.34
CA GLY A 353 -10.62 41.80 -24.54
C GLY A 353 -10.48 42.34 -23.12
N TYR A 354 -10.48 41.41 -22.17
CA TYR A 354 -10.03 41.60 -20.80
C TYR A 354 -8.99 40.53 -20.41
N GLY A 355 -8.15 40.12 -21.38
CA GLY A 355 -7.10 39.12 -21.18
C GLY A 355 -5.73 39.69 -20.80
N ALA A 356 -5.55 41.01 -20.75
CA ALA A 356 -4.23 41.62 -20.58
C ALA A 356 -3.99 42.34 -19.24
N LEU A 357 -5.02 42.52 -18.37
CA LEU A 357 -4.84 43.21 -17.08
C LEU A 357 -4.58 42.25 -15.90
N ALA A 358 -4.90 40.96 -16.04
CA ALA A 358 -4.68 39.96 -14.99
C ALA A 358 -3.21 39.47 -14.89
N ALA A 359 -2.42 39.60 -15.96
CA ALA A 359 -1.02 39.18 -15.97
C ALA A 359 -0.06 40.18 -15.30
N VAL A 360 -0.44 41.47 -15.23
CA VAL A 360 0.42 42.52 -14.63
C VAL A 360 0.28 42.56 -13.10
N LEU A 361 -0.88 42.19 -12.55
CA LEU A 361 -1.10 42.13 -11.09
C LEU A 361 -0.45 40.90 -10.42
N VAL A 362 -0.29 39.79 -11.14
CA VAL A 362 0.43 38.60 -10.64
C VAL A 362 1.95 38.80 -10.70
N GLY A 363 2.47 39.57 -11.67
CA GLY A 363 3.89 39.90 -11.78
C GLY A 363 4.40 40.87 -10.70
N ALA A 364 3.58 41.84 -10.28
CA ALA A 364 3.98 42.81 -9.26
C ALA A 364 3.98 42.24 -7.82
N LEU A 365 3.15 41.23 -7.54
CA LEU A 365 3.12 40.53 -6.25
C LEU A 365 4.30 39.55 -6.06
N LEU A 366 4.90 39.06 -7.15
CA LEU A 366 6.07 38.18 -7.11
C LEU A 366 7.40 38.93 -6.97
N LEU A 367 7.46 40.21 -7.33
CA LEU A 367 8.68 41.03 -7.14
C LEU A 367 8.72 41.72 -5.77
N ALA A 368 7.59 42.06 -5.16
CA ALA A 368 7.55 42.61 -3.80
C ALA A 368 7.66 41.55 -2.69
N GLY A 369 7.28 40.29 -2.95
CA GLY A 369 7.40 39.18 -2.00
C GLY A 369 8.81 38.55 -1.94
N GLY A 370 9.62 38.72 -2.98
CA GLY A 370 10.99 38.20 -3.04
C GLY A 370 12.00 39.01 -2.20
N ASP A 371 11.88 40.34 -2.18
CA ASP A 371 12.79 41.20 -1.41
C ASP A 371 12.59 41.09 0.10
N LEU A 372 11.35 40.84 0.57
CA LEU A 372 11.06 40.68 2.01
C LEU A 372 11.56 39.34 2.60
N LEU A 373 11.86 38.36 1.73
CA LEU A 373 12.38 37.05 2.13
C LEU A 373 13.91 37.00 2.10
N ILE A 374 14.58 37.86 1.33
CA ILE A 374 16.05 37.92 1.26
C ILE A 374 16.65 38.76 2.40
N GLU A 375 15.93 39.76 2.94
CA GLU A 375 16.41 40.51 4.11
C GLU A 375 16.31 39.71 5.42
N ARG A 376 15.32 38.81 5.56
CA ARG A 376 15.12 38.04 6.80
C ARG A 376 16.13 36.90 6.99
N PHE A 377 16.76 36.43 5.92
CA PHE A 377 17.85 35.44 5.98
C PHE A 377 19.25 36.05 6.15
N ARG A 378 19.40 37.38 6.03
CA ARG A 378 20.70 38.06 6.26
C ARG A 378 20.96 38.46 7.71
N ASP A 379 19.93 38.50 8.56
CA ASP A 379 20.07 38.84 9.98
C ASP A 379 20.39 37.63 10.86
N ASP A 380 19.95 36.41 10.49
CA ASP A 380 20.23 35.20 11.29
C ASP A 380 21.70 34.76 11.21
N ASP A 381 22.39 35.00 10.09
CA ASP A 381 23.82 34.66 9.94
C ASP A 381 24.77 35.61 10.71
N ARG A 382 24.28 36.75 11.19
CA ARG A 382 25.09 37.68 12.01
C ARG A 382 25.01 37.40 13.51
N GLN A 383 24.05 36.60 13.98
CA GLN A 383 23.95 36.24 15.41
C GLN A 383 24.61 34.90 15.76
N ALA A 384 25.00 34.08 14.78
CA ALA A 384 25.72 32.83 15.02
C ALA A 384 27.26 32.97 15.09
N ALA A 385 27.83 34.14 14.78
CA ALA A 385 29.28 34.37 14.70
C ALA A 385 29.92 35.12 15.89
N ALA A 386 29.21 35.26 17.02
CA ALA A 386 29.79 35.88 18.22
C ALA A 386 29.28 35.20 19.49
N SER A 387 30.03 34.20 20.00
CA SER A 387 30.21 33.89 21.44
C SER A 387 31.07 32.62 21.64
N ASP A 388 32.37 32.80 21.81
CA ASP A 388 33.21 32.05 22.78
C ASP A 388 34.12 33.12 23.42
N PRO A 389 34.30 33.18 24.76
CA PRO A 389 35.13 32.21 25.47
C PRO A 389 34.60 31.77 26.85
N GLY A 390 34.79 30.48 27.15
CA GLY A 390 35.42 30.00 28.38
C GLY A 390 34.85 30.41 29.74
N ARG A 391 34.29 29.44 30.47
CA ARG A 391 34.31 29.46 31.95
C ARG A 391 34.17 28.07 32.56
N THR A 392 35.26 27.62 33.18
CA THR A 392 35.30 26.55 34.19
C THR A 392 34.42 26.88 35.40
N PRO A 393 33.84 25.88 36.07
CA PRO A 393 33.52 26.01 37.49
C PRO A 393 34.34 25.04 38.37
N PRO A 394 34.48 25.36 39.67
CA PRO A 394 35.45 24.75 40.58
C PRO A 394 34.92 23.50 41.30
N ALA A 395 35.88 22.79 41.89
CA ALA A 395 35.70 21.72 42.87
C ALA A 395 35.31 22.27 44.25
N GLU A 396 34.61 21.42 45.04
CA GLU A 396 34.50 21.32 46.52
C GLU A 396 33.22 20.49 46.83
N ASP A 397 33.09 19.61 47.82
CA ASP A 397 34.02 18.91 48.73
C ASP A 397 33.18 17.85 49.51
N GLY A 398 33.80 16.73 49.89
CA GLY A 398 33.40 15.83 51.00
C GLY A 398 32.20 14.86 50.79
N THR A 399 32.17 13.61 51.28
CA THR A 399 33.01 12.87 52.24
C THR A 399 32.70 11.36 52.10
N THR A 400 33.75 10.53 52.05
CA THR A 400 33.81 9.05 52.19
C THR A 400 33.43 8.58 53.62
N PRO A 401 33.38 7.29 54.04
CA PRO A 401 34.20 6.13 53.62
C PRO A 401 33.39 4.79 53.49
N THR A 402 33.87 3.67 52.93
CA THR A 402 34.99 2.82 53.40
C THR A 402 35.15 1.65 52.41
N GLU A 403 36.40 1.26 52.12
CA GLU A 403 36.86 0.00 51.49
C GLU A 403 37.92 -0.60 52.45
N PRO A 404 38.56 -1.76 52.22
CA PRO A 404 38.18 -3.12 51.76
C PRO A 404 38.71 -4.18 52.81
N PRO A 405 39.09 -5.47 52.58
CA PRO A 405 39.21 -6.24 51.32
C PRO A 405 38.86 -7.76 51.32
N SER A 406 38.77 -8.28 50.09
CA SER A 406 39.26 -9.56 49.55
C SER A 406 39.71 -10.67 50.52
N LYS A 407 39.15 -11.89 50.34
CA LYS A 407 39.88 -13.16 50.04
C LYS A 407 38.95 -14.37 49.96
N ARG A 408 39.20 -15.22 48.95
CA ARG A 408 38.78 -16.64 48.84
C ARG A 408 39.61 -17.49 49.85
N PRO A 409 39.12 -18.64 50.36
CA PRO A 409 39.47 -19.95 49.78
C PRO A 409 38.38 -21.06 49.91
N GLU A 410 38.46 -22.03 48.97
CA GLU A 410 38.18 -23.50 49.01
C GLU A 410 36.98 -24.11 49.77
N PRO A 411 36.56 -25.33 49.36
CA PRO A 411 37.01 -26.46 50.17
C PRO A 411 37.51 -27.69 49.39
N THR A 412 38.41 -28.36 50.09
CA THR A 412 39.02 -29.68 49.96
C THR A 412 38.06 -30.82 49.63
N GLY A 413 38.57 -31.78 48.86
CA GLY A 413 37.93 -33.05 48.58
C GLY A 413 38.17 -34.12 49.64
N ASP A 414 37.59 -35.29 49.39
CA ASP A 414 38.05 -36.56 49.94
C ASP A 414 37.89 -37.65 48.87
N ALA A 415 38.85 -38.56 48.83
CA ALA A 415 39.07 -39.57 47.80
C ALA A 415 38.96 -40.98 48.41
N THR A 416 38.67 -41.99 47.59
CA THR A 416 39.27 -43.35 47.68
C THR A 416 38.83 -44.24 46.48
N ASP A 417 39.70 -44.31 45.46
CA ASP A 417 40.40 -45.50 44.89
C ASP A 417 39.68 -46.84 44.54
N PRO A 418 40.29 -47.74 43.71
CA PRO A 418 41.02 -47.57 42.42
C PRO A 418 40.71 -48.70 41.39
N ALA A 419 41.22 -48.58 40.15
CA ALA A 419 41.96 -49.64 39.43
C ALA A 419 42.31 -49.26 37.97
N ASP A 420 43.47 -49.77 37.54
CA ASP A 420 44.41 -49.32 36.49
C ASP A 420 44.32 -50.13 35.17
N ASP A 421 45.19 -49.74 34.22
CA ASP A 421 45.83 -50.48 33.11
C ASP A 421 45.33 -50.37 31.64
N GLY A 422 46.08 -49.59 30.84
CA GLY A 422 46.83 -50.12 29.67
C GLY A 422 46.25 -50.02 28.24
N PRO A 423 47.09 -50.02 27.17
CA PRO A 423 46.92 -49.14 25.99
C PRO A 423 46.65 -49.82 24.60
N THR A 424 46.37 -48.96 23.60
CA THR A 424 46.18 -49.12 22.12
C THR A 424 47.18 -50.05 21.39
N PRO A 425 46.97 -50.55 20.12
CA PRO A 425 46.56 -49.76 18.92
C PRO A 425 45.76 -50.46 17.76
N GLY A 426 45.14 -49.62 16.91
CA GLY A 426 45.14 -49.82 15.44
C GLY A 426 43.85 -50.27 14.74
N ALA A 427 43.20 -49.37 13.98
CA ALA A 427 42.80 -49.54 12.57
C ALA A 427 41.93 -48.37 12.06
N SER A 428 42.35 -47.75 10.96
CA SER A 428 41.59 -46.80 10.13
C SER A 428 40.50 -47.52 9.28
N PRO A 429 39.81 -46.84 8.34
CA PRO A 429 38.73 -45.88 8.53
C PRO A 429 37.44 -46.36 7.82
N THR A 430 36.26 -45.99 8.29
CA THR A 430 35.04 -46.01 7.47
C THR A 430 33.94 -45.22 8.17
N GLY A 431 33.40 -44.19 7.52
CA GLY A 431 32.22 -43.50 8.02
C GLY A 431 32.12 -42.06 7.58
N GLY A 432 31.27 -41.85 6.56
CA GLY A 432 30.67 -40.60 6.09
C GLY A 432 31.11 -39.29 6.75
N ALA A 433 31.81 -38.46 5.96
CA ALA A 433 31.78 -37.02 6.18
C ALA A 433 30.37 -36.50 5.87
N SER A 434 29.59 -36.23 6.92
CA SER A 434 28.60 -35.16 6.91
C SER A 434 29.34 -33.84 6.66
N PRO A 435 28.88 -32.95 5.76
CA PRO A 435 29.41 -31.60 5.70
C PRO A 435 28.97 -30.84 6.96
N THR A 436 29.97 -30.34 7.66
CA THR A 436 29.93 -29.67 8.94
C THR A 436 29.24 -28.29 8.86
N ALA A 437 28.23 -28.12 9.71
CA ALA A 437 27.78 -26.89 10.38
C ALA A 437 27.96 -25.53 9.67
N THR A 438 26.88 -25.05 9.04
CA THR A 438 26.65 -23.61 8.82
C THR A 438 25.88 -23.08 10.04
N GLY A 439 26.57 -22.43 10.97
CA GLY A 439 25.92 -21.66 12.04
C GLY A 439 25.27 -20.39 11.49
N PRO A 440 24.21 -19.85 12.11
CA PRO A 440 23.59 -18.60 11.69
C PRO A 440 24.61 -17.46 11.82
N GLY A 441 24.92 -16.80 10.70
CA GLY A 441 25.78 -15.61 10.65
C GLY A 441 27.15 -15.78 9.96
N VAL A 442 27.47 -16.93 9.39
CA VAL A 442 28.71 -17.15 8.64
C VAL A 442 28.41 -17.19 7.14
N ILE A 443 28.98 -16.26 6.36
CA ILE A 443 28.87 -16.25 4.89
C ILE A 443 29.41 -17.57 4.30
N PRO A 444 28.63 -18.31 3.49
CA PRO A 444 29.13 -19.55 2.90
C PRO A 444 30.31 -19.30 1.96
N ALA A 445 31.31 -20.19 2.01
CA ALA A 445 32.58 -20.05 1.28
C ALA A 445 32.43 -19.79 -0.23
N LYS A 446 31.35 -20.30 -0.83
CA LYS A 446 31.04 -20.10 -2.25
C LYS A 446 30.81 -18.64 -2.64
N PHE A 447 30.34 -17.79 -1.71
CA PHE A 447 30.15 -16.36 -1.96
C PHE A 447 31.44 -15.55 -1.80
N LEU A 448 32.42 -16.06 -1.05
CA LEU A 448 33.66 -15.35 -0.76
C LEU A 448 34.50 -15.14 -2.02
N GLY A 449 35.14 -13.98 -2.12
CA GLY A 449 36.05 -13.62 -3.21
C GLY A 449 35.66 -12.32 -3.92
N THR A 450 36.32 -12.07 -5.05
CA THR A 450 36.05 -10.90 -5.89
C THR A 450 35.20 -11.31 -7.09
N TRP A 451 34.19 -10.51 -7.40
CA TRP A 451 33.21 -10.75 -8.44
C TRP A 451 33.11 -9.54 -9.35
N VAL A 452 33.00 -9.75 -10.66
CA VAL A 452 32.99 -8.68 -11.66
C VAL A 452 31.85 -8.89 -12.65
N GLY A 453 31.14 -7.82 -13.00
CA GLY A 453 30.14 -7.82 -14.06
C GLY A 453 30.02 -6.45 -14.70
N GLU A 454 29.31 -6.39 -15.82
CA GLU A 454 29.16 -5.17 -16.61
C GLU A 454 27.68 -4.88 -16.84
N ARG A 455 27.34 -3.59 -16.86
CA ARG A 455 26.02 -3.09 -17.21
C ARG A 455 26.16 -2.05 -18.31
N LYS A 456 25.35 -2.19 -19.36
CA LYS A 456 25.24 -1.19 -20.42
C LYS A 456 24.02 -0.31 -20.17
N ALA A 457 24.21 1.00 -20.14
CA ALA A 457 23.14 1.99 -20.06
C ALA A 457 22.52 2.24 -21.45
N THR A 458 21.35 2.89 -21.47
CA THR A 458 20.56 3.15 -22.69
C THR A 458 21.30 4.05 -23.69
N ASP A 459 22.17 4.92 -23.19
CA ASP A 459 23.08 5.78 -23.96
C ASP A 459 24.34 5.04 -24.49
N GLY A 460 24.46 3.76 -24.18
CA GLY A 460 25.58 2.91 -24.59
C GLY A 460 26.78 2.92 -23.64
N ALA A 461 26.77 3.72 -22.57
CA ALA A 461 27.84 3.73 -21.57
C ALA A 461 27.91 2.39 -20.84
N VAL A 462 29.12 1.87 -20.63
CA VAL A 462 29.34 0.59 -19.94
C VAL A 462 29.92 0.88 -18.55
N THR A 463 29.20 0.43 -17.52
CA THR A 463 29.65 0.46 -16.13
C THR A 463 30.13 -0.92 -15.73
N THR A 464 31.40 -1.04 -15.33
CA THR A 464 31.97 -2.24 -14.74
C THR A 464 31.82 -2.19 -13.23
N VAL A 465 31.33 -3.27 -12.62
CA VAL A 465 31.13 -3.38 -11.18
C VAL A 465 32.01 -4.50 -10.64
N THR A 466 32.80 -4.18 -9.63
CA THR A 466 33.65 -5.09 -8.87
C THR A 466 33.17 -5.17 -7.43
N LEU A 467 32.81 -6.37 -6.99
CA LEU A 467 32.30 -6.67 -5.66
C LEU A 467 33.29 -7.60 -4.94
N THR A 468 33.76 -7.22 -3.76
CA THR A 468 34.61 -8.06 -2.90
C THR A 468 33.81 -8.49 -1.67
N ILE A 469 33.58 -9.79 -1.55
CA ILE A 469 32.88 -10.42 -0.42
C ILE A 469 33.91 -11.11 0.46
N VAL A 470 33.95 -10.73 1.73
CA VAL A 470 34.85 -11.31 2.73
C VAL A 470 34.06 -11.89 3.89
N GLN A 471 34.67 -12.79 4.65
CA GLN A 471 34.04 -13.36 5.83
C GLN A 471 33.74 -12.27 6.86
N SER A 472 32.48 -12.18 7.29
CA SER A 472 32.03 -11.23 8.31
C SER A 472 30.87 -11.83 9.11
N ALA A 473 30.71 -11.38 10.35
CA ALA A 473 29.52 -11.64 11.17
C ALA A 473 28.39 -10.65 10.82
N PRO A 474 27.12 -10.94 11.18
CA PRO A 474 26.04 -9.98 11.01
C PRO A 474 26.38 -8.65 11.70
N SER A 475 25.97 -7.55 11.06
CA SER A 475 26.27 -6.17 11.46
C SER A 475 27.74 -5.72 11.33
N GLU A 476 28.65 -6.55 10.79
CA GLU A 476 30.01 -6.11 10.46
C GLU A 476 30.11 -5.52 9.04
N GLU A 477 30.75 -4.34 8.91
CA GLU A 477 31.04 -3.66 7.63
C GLU A 477 32.44 -4.07 7.13
N LYS A 478 32.53 -5.13 6.31
CA LYS A 478 33.81 -5.62 5.77
C LYS A 478 33.83 -5.82 4.24
N SER A 479 32.69 -6.12 3.63
CA SER A 479 32.57 -6.29 2.18
C SER A 479 32.51 -4.93 1.48
N ARG A 480 32.93 -4.87 0.21
CA ARG A 480 33.01 -3.60 -0.55
C ARG A 480 32.63 -3.75 -2.01
N ILE A 481 32.12 -2.67 -2.59
CA ILE A 481 31.79 -2.58 -4.01
C ILE A 481 32.47 -1.36 -4.63
N ARG A 482 32.86 -1.50 -5.90
CA ARG A 482 33.36 -0.41 -6.74
C ARG A 482 32.70 -0.51 -8.11
N ALA A 483 32.13 0.59 -8.58
CA ALA A 483 31.53 0.70 -9.91
C ALA A 483 32.24 1.80 -10.68
N GLU A 484 32.62 1.55 -11.93
CA GLU A 484 33.36 2.48 -12.77
C GLU A 484 32.78 2.52 -14.18
N THR A 485 32.61 3.72 -14.73
CA THR A 485 32.14 3.95 -16.10
C THR A 485 33.24 4.70 -16.86
N PRO A 486 34.15 4.00 -17.57
CA PRO A 486 35.33 4.61 -18.19
C PRO A 486 35.00 5.72 -19.20
N SER A 487 33.89 5.60 -19.92
CA SER A 487 33.49 6.58 -20.93
C SER A 487 33.09 7.94 -20.37
N THR A 488 32.68 8.01 -19.10
CA THR A 488 32.26 9.23 -18.41
C THR A 488 33.21 9.66 -17.29
N GLY A 489 34.15 8.80 -16.90
CA GLY A 489 35.05 9.05 -15.76
C GLY A 489 34.36 8.94 -14.39
N ILE A 490 33.11 8.47 -14.36
CA ILE A 490 32.31 8.33 -13.14
C ILE A 490 32.70 7.04 -12.43
N TRP A 491 33.03 7.12 -11.15
CA TRP A 491 33.22 5.96 -10.26
C TRP A 491 32.50 6.16 -8.93
N CYS A 492 32.02 5.05 -8.36
CA CYS A 492 31.38 4.97 -7.05
C CYS A 492 32.02 3.83 -6.23
N GLU A 493 32.24 4.06 -4.94
CA GLU A 493 32.67 3.06 -3.96
C GLU A 493 31.68 2.99 -2.80
N GLY A 494 31.48 1.79 -2.26
CA GLY A 494 30.66 1.59 -1.08
C GLY A 494 31.17 0.48 -0.16
N ALA A 495 30.91 0.64 1.13
CA ALA A 495 31.15 -0.36 2.17
C ALA A 495 29.84 -1.03 2.58
N TRP A 496 29.89 -2.33 2.81
CA TRP A 496 28.71 -3.19 2.95
C TRP A 496 28.73 -3.90 4.30
N THR A 497 27.68 -3.65 5.07
CA THR A 497 27.41 -4.29 6.38
C THR A 497 26.59 -5.54 6.17
N LEU A 498 27.06 -6.69 6.66
CA LEU A 498 26.32 -7.94 6.53
C LEU A 498 25.00 -7.85 7.31
N SER A 499 23.87 -8.12 6.65
CA SER A 499 22.57 -8.23 7.31
C SER A 499 22.28 -9.69 7.65
N GLU A 500 22.32 -10.56 6.64
CA GLU A 500 22.02 -11.98 6.78
C GLU A 500 22.81 -12.80 5.74
N ALA A 501 23.15 -14.04 6.09
CA ALA A 501 23.77 -14.98 5.17
C ALA A 501 23.17 -16.38 5.35
N ASP A 502 22.78 -17.00 4.24
CA ASP A 502 22.35 -18.39 4.16
C ASP A 502 23.01 -19.10 2.96
N GLU A 503 22.74 -20.39 2.79
CA GLU A 503 23.31 -21.21 1.72
C GLU A 503 22.94 -20.77 0.29
N ARG A 504 21.93 -19.94 0.08
CA ARG A 504 21.46 -19.53 -1.26
C ARG A 504 21.66 -18.06 -1.53
N GLN A 505 21.74 -17.25 -0.50
CA GLN A 505 21.83 -15.80 -0.63
C GLN A 505 22.59 -15.15 0.52
N VAL A 506 23.12 -13.96 0.24
CA VAL A 506 23.73 -13.08 1.23
C VAL A 506 23.17 -11.69 1.03
N SER A 507 22.75 -11.05 2.12
CA SER A 507 22.17 -9.71 2.11
C SER A 507 23.05 -8.72 2.87
N TYR A 508 23.18 -7.52 2.30
CA TYR A 508 23.99 -6.44 2.89
C TYR A 508 23.20 -5.15 2.96
N VAL A 509 23.51 -4.32 3.94
CA VAL A 509 23.18 -2.91 3.93
C VAL A 509 24.37 -2.15 3.34
N SER A 510 24.20 -1.48 2.21
CA SER A 510 25.28 -0.74 1.55
C SER A 510 25.25 0.75 1.89
N ARG A 511 26.43 1.32 2.12
CA ARG A 511 26.67 2.76 2.29
C ARG A 511 27.74 3.23 1.32
N VAL A 512 27.58 4.42 0.75
CA VAL A 512 28.57 5.03 -0.15
C VAL A 512 29.78 5.54 0.66
N THR A 513 30.99 5.25 0.19
CA THR A 513 32.25 5.66 0.81
C THR A 513 33.08 6.60 -0.07
N GLY A 514 32.85 6.61 -1.39
CA GLY A 514 33.57 7.49 -2.31
C GLY A 514 32.87 7.62 -3.67
N SER A 515 33.06 8.73 -4.35
CA SER A 515 32.46 9.03 -5.66
C SER A 515 33.26 10.10 -6.40
N SER A 516 33.41 10.01 -7.73
CA SER A 516 33.90 11.12 -8.56
C SER A 516 32.82 12.10 -9.01
N ALA A 517 31.55 11.75 -8.88
CA ALA A 517 30.42 12.50 -9.43
C ALA A 517 29.50 13.10 -8.35
N GLY A 518 29.95 13.16 -7.10
CA GLY A 518 29.15 13.69 -5.99
C GLY A 518 27.79 12.99 -5.89
N GLU A 519 26.72 13.77 -6.04
CA GLU A 519 25.33 13.34 -5.92
C GLU A 519 24.86 12.31 -6.98
N GLU A 520 25.58 12.08 -8.07
CA GLU A 520 25.19 11.07 -9.07
C GLU A 520 25.38 9.62 -8.60
N CYS A 521 26.21 9.39 -7.58
CA CYS A 521 26.26 8.09 -6.91
C CYS A 521 25.15 7.93 -5.86
N ILE A 522 24.26 8.93 -5.68
CA ILE A 522 23.21 8.92 -4.65
C ILE A 522 22.08 7.97 -5.00
N ALA A 523 22.01 6.92 -4.22
CA ALA A 523 20.89 6.80 -3.31
C ALA A 523 21.45 6.70 -1.88
N ASP A 524 21.44 7.82 -1.16
CA ASP A 524 21.65 7.86 0.28
C ASP A 524 20.43 7.21 0.96
N ARG A 525 20.67 6.50 2.06
CA ARG A 525 19.85 5.47 2.78
C ARG A 525 20.19 4.04 2.42
N SER A 526 21.10 3.46 3.22
CA SER A 526 21.14 2.04 3.63
C SER A 526 20.39 1.07 2.70
N ILE A 527 20.91 0.88 1.49
CA ILE A 527 20.19 0.09 0.48
C ILE A 527 20.48 -1.38 0.75
N TYR A 528 19.41 -2.14 0.97
CA TYR A 528 19.52 -3.59 1.07
C TYR A 528 19.91 -4.17 -0.28
N ARG A 529 21.04 -4.87 -0.33
CA ARG A 529 21.59 -5.54 -1.49
C ARG A 529 21.41 -7.03 -1.31
N LEU A 530 20.71 -7.66 -2.25
CA LEU A 530 20.57 -9.11 -2.28
C LEU A 530 21.50 -9.72 -3.32
N ILE A 531 22.29 -10.69 -2.87
CA ILE A 531 23.20 -11.47 -3.70
C ILE A 531 22.75 -12.92 -3.64
N ALA A 532 22.37 -13.49 -4.78
CA ALA A 532 21.98 -14.90 -4.87
C ALA A 532 22.98 -15.68 -5.72
N MET A 533 23.35 -16.88 -5.27
CA MET A 533 24.17 -17.79 -6.06
C MET A 533 23.30 -18.45 -7.14
N GLN A 534 23.73 -18.37 -8.40
CA GLN A 534 23.08 -19.04 -9.51
C GLN A 534 23.61 -20.48 -9.68
N PRO A 535 22.83 -21.38 -10.31
CA PRO A 535 23.27 -22.77 -10.55
C PRO A 535 24.55 -22.88 -11.38
N ASP A 536 24.85 -21.87 -12.20
CA ASP A 536 26.05 -21.79 -13.04
C ASP A 536 27.30 -21.24 -12.30
N GLY A 537 27.19 -20.98 -10.99
CA GLY A 537 28.27 -20.48 -10.15
C GLY A 537 28.50 -18.97 -10.26
N THR A 538 27.64 -18.22 -10.96
CA THR A 538 27.65 -16.75 -10.98
C THR A 538 26.82 -16.16 -9.84
N LEU A 539 27.03 -14.88 -9.53
CA LEU A 539 26.20 -14.15 -8.58
C LEU A 539 25.19 -13.29 -9.31
N ARG A 540 23.93 -13.39 -8.90
CA ARG A 540 22.89 -12.41 -9.22
C ARG A 540 22.92 -11.32 -8.18
N TYR A 541 23.32 -10.12 -8.59
CA TYR A 541 23.32 -8.90 -7.78
C TYR A 541 22.10 -8.04 -8.13
N SER A 542 21.19 -7.89 -7.17
CA SER A 542 19.98 -7.08 -7.34
C SER A 542 20.24 -5.63 -6.93
N MET A 543 19.98 -4.69 -7.83
CA MET A 543 20.23 -3.26 -7.62
C MET A 543 19.04 -2.54 -6.98
N ASP A 544 17.85 -3.14 -7.04
CA ASP A 544 16.62 -2.68 -6.39
C ASP A 544 15.80 -3.91 -5.96
N LEU A 545 15.28 -3.91 -4.73
CA LEU A 545 14.43 -4.99 -4.22
C LEU A 545 12.97 -4.85 -4.69
N LEU A 546 12.57 -3.67 -5.16
CA LEU A 546 11.24 -3.38 -5.69
C LEU A 546 11.10 -3.79 -7.17
N GLU A 547 12.22 -3.99 -7.87
CA GLU A 547 12.29 -4.43 -9.27
C GLU A 547 13.18 -5.70 -9.38
N PRO A 548 12.71 -6.88 -8.93
CA PRO A 548 13.54 -8.09 -8.87
C PRO A 548 14.08 -8.53 -10.25
N ASP A 549 13.41 -8.14 -11.33
CA ASP A 549 13.84 -8.41 -12.71
C ASP A 549 15.03 -7.54 -13.15
N ARG A 550 15.37 -6.50 -12.39
CA ARG A 550 16.50 -5.61 -12.66
C ARG A 550 17.74 -5.99 -11.86
N TYR A 551 18.41 -7.03 -12.34
CA TYR A 551 19.63 -7.58 -11.73
C TYR A 551 20.82 -7.56 -12.70
N MET A 552 22.01 -7.66 -12.14
CA MET A 552 23.26 -7.86 -12.88
C MET A 552 23.86 -9.21 -12.51
N VAL A 553 24.49 -9.87 -13.49
CA VAL A 553 25.23 -11.10 -13.26
C VAL A 553 26.71 -10.75 -13.05
N LEU A 554 27.26 -11.19 -11.92
CA LEU A 554 28.68 -11.05 -11.60
C LEU A 554 29.35 -12.42 -11.68
N ARG A 555 30.52 -12.47 -12.31
CA ARG A 555 31.35 -13.66 -12.43
C ARG A 555 32.52 -13.58 -11.47
N LYS A 556 32.95 -14.73 -10.94
CA LYS A 556 34.09 -14.78 -10.03
C LYS A 556 35.34 -14.36 -10.81
N LYS A 557 36.07 -13.37 -10.27
CA LYS A 557 37.38 -12.98 -10.79
C LYS A 557 38.35 -14.10 -10.39
N ALA A 558 38.94 -14.73 -11.39
CA ALA A 558 39.91 -15.82 -11.20
C ALA A 558 41.13 -15.38 -10.39
#